data_AF-D8M1V5-F1
#
_entry.id   AF-D8M1V5-F1
#
_cell.length_a   1.000
_cell.length_b   1.000
_cell.length_c   1.000
_cell.angle_alpha   90.00
_cell.angle_beta   90.00
_cell.angle_gamma   90.00
#
_symmetry.space_group_name_H-M   'P 1'
#
loop_
_entity.id
_entity.type
_entity.pdbx_description
1 polymer ?
#
loop_
_entity_poly.entity_id
_entity_poly.type
_entity_poly.pdbx_seq_one_letter_code
_entity_poly.pdbx_strand_id
1 'polypeptide(L)' 'MGYSFEQSPPCLVLHLLRFTYNRKLASLEKIRKTIRFEKNLSIAEYPSVSTLKYEKYELFAVEIWNSREL' A
#
# COMPACT_ATOMS: atom_id res chain seq x y z
N MET A 1 12.40 13.82 -12.41
CA MET A 1 10.93 13.93 -12.25
C MET A 1 10.53 12.92 -11.18
N GLY A 2 10.13 13.39 -9.99
CA GLY A 2 9.66 12.52 -8.90
C GLY A 2 8.15 12.28 -9.00
N TYR A 3 7.62 11.39 -8.15
CA TYR A 3 6.17 11.21 -8.00
C TYR A 3 5.63 12.20 -6.96
N SER A 4 4.42 12.72 -7.19
CA SER A 4 3.74 13.67 -6.30
C SER A 4 2.24 13.40 -6.23
N PHE A 5 1.62 13.71 -5.10
CA PHE A 5 0.17 13.66 -4.93
C PHE A 5 -0.49 14.87 -5.59
N GLU A 6 -1.40 14.61 -6.53
CA GLU A 6 -2.26 15.66 -7.10
C GLU A 6 -3.48 15.92 -6.22
N GLN A 7 -3.96 14.89 -5.53
CA GLN A 7 -5.18 14.89 -4.74
C GLN A 7 -5.10 13.85 -3.62
N SER A 8 -5.86 14.08 -2.55
CA SER A 8 -6.03 13.16 -1.43
C SER A 8 -7.50 12.75 -1.35
N PRO A 9 -7.83 11.46 -1.50
CA PRO A 9 -9.20 10.97 -1.33
C PRO A 9 -9.56 10.85 0.16
N PRO A 10 -10.85 10.87 0.53
CA PRO A 10 -11.27 10.63 1.92
C PRO A 10 -10.96 9.21 2.40
N CYS A 11 -10.88 8.24 1.49
CA CYS A 11 -10.51 6.85 1.77
C CYS A 11 -9.26 6.48 0.96
N LEU A 12 -8.21 6.06 1.64
CA LEU A 12 -6.97 5.61 1.03
C LEU A 12 -6.89 4.09 1.01
N VAL A 13 -6.84 3.51 -0.20
CA VAL A 13 -6.67 2.06 -0.40
C VAL A 13 -5.23 1.79 -0.83
N LEU A 14 -4.51 1.00 -0.04
CA LEU A 14 -3.11 0.65 -0.29
C LEU A 14 -2.98 -0.85 -0.60
N HIS A 15 -2.64 -1.17 -1.85
CA HIS A 15 -2.34 -2.55 -2.23
C HIS A 15 -0.90 -2.92 -1.85
N LEU A 16 -0.75 -3.88 -0.94
CA LEU A 16 0.56 -4.47 -0.67
C LEU A 16 0.90 -5.46 -1.79
N LEU A 17 1.90 -5.12 -2.62
CA LEU A 17 2.38 -5.98 -3.71
C LEU A 17 3.12 -7.20 -3.18
N ARG A 18 2.35 -8.19 -2.71
CA ARG A 18 2.82 -9.39 -2.02
C ARG A 18 3.11 -10.57 -2.94
N PHE A 19 2.95 -10.42 -4.24
CA PHE A 19 3.16 -11.47 -5.22
C PHE A 19 4.16 -11.02 -6.26
N THR A 20 5.09 -11.91 -6.60
CA THR A 20 6.07 -11.70 -7.66
C THR A 20 6.17 -12.95 -8.52
N TYR A 21 6.48 -12.80 -9.79
CA TYR A 21 6.66 -13.92 -10.69
C TYR A 21 8.13 -14.38 -10.70
N ASN A 22 8.37 -15.61 -10.25
CA ASN A 22 9.69 -16.22 -10.33
C ASN A 22 9.89 -16.86 -11.70
N ARG A 23 10.65 -16.20 -12.57
CA ARG A 23 10.93 -16.68 -13.93
C ARG A 23 11.69 -18.01 -13.96
N LYS A 24 12.50 -18.34 -12.95
CA LYS A 24 13.27 -19.59 -12.91
C LYS A 24 12.38 -20.80 -12.63
N LEU A 25 11.35 -20.62 -11.80
CA LEU A 25 10.41 -21.66 -11.43
C LEU A 25 9.11 -21.62 -12.26
N ALA A 26 9.00 -20.62 -13.16
CA ALA A 26 7.79 -20.34 -13.93
C ALA A 26 6.51 -20.27 -13.06
N SER A 27 6.63 -19.70 -11.87
CA SER A 27 5.56 -19.73 -10.85
C SER A 27 5.38 -18.37 -10.16
N LEU A 28 4.16 -18.15 -9.64
CA LEU A 28 3.86 -17.00 -8.78
C LEU A 28 4.32 -17.31 -7.35
N GLU A 29 5.08 -16.41 -6.75
CA GLU A 29 5.57 -16.53 -5.37
C GLU A 29 5.02 -15.43 -4.48
N LYS A 30 4.59 -15.82 -3.28
CA LYS A 30 4.20 -14.88 -2.23
C LYS A 30 5.43 -14.36 -1.50
N ILE A 31 5.63 -13.05 -1.48
CA ILE A 31 6.63 -12.37 -0.68
C ILE A 31 6.22 -12.43 0.80
N ARG A 32 6.94 -13.21 1.61
CA ARG A 32 6.64 -13.45 3.03
C ARG A 32 7.30 -12.45 4.00
N LYS A 33 8.12 -11.52 3.51
CA LYS A 33 8.82 -10.53 4.34
C LYS A 33 7.84 -9.75 5.23
N THR A 34 8.10 -9.60 6.52
CA THR A 34 7.23 -8.81 7.40
C THR A 34 7.14 -7.36 6.90
N ILE A 35 5.92 -6.82 6.84
CA ILE A 35 5.65 -5.39 6.61
C ILE A 35 4.97 -4.88 7.86
N ARG A 36 5.43 -3.74 8.35
CA ARG A 36 4.82 -3.02 9.47
C ARG A 36 4.09 -1.81 8.91
N PHE A 37 2.90 -1.55 9.43
CA PHE A 37 2.13 -0.34 9.16
C PHE A 37 1.50 0.10 10.48
N GLU A 38 1.30 1.40 10.61
CA GLU A 38 0.80 2.01 11.84
C GLU A 38 -0.71 2.17 11.77
N LYS A 39 -1.34 2.34 12.95
CA LYS A 39 -2.76 2.67 13.02
C LYS A 39 -3.06 4.04 12.41
N ASN A 40 -2.13 4.99 12.53
CA ASN A 40 -2.25 6.32 11.96
C ASN A 40 -1.21 6.48 10.85
N LEU A 41 -1.61 7.02 9.71
CA LEU A 41 -0.73 7.30 8.58
C LEU A 41 -0.85 8.77 8.22
N SER A 42 0.28 9.47 8.08
CA SER A 42 0.31 10.81 7.50
C SER A 42 0.98 10.78 6.13
N ILE A 43 0.39 11.49 5.18
CA ILE A 43 0.98 11.71 3.85
C ILE A 43 1.50 13.14 3.65
N ALA A 44 1.46 13.97 4.69
CA ALA A 44 1.87 15.38 4.61
C ALA A 44 3.36 15.57 4.27
N GLU A 45 4.18 14.55 4.53
CA GLU A 45 5.62 14.55 4.21
C GLU A 45 5.93 14.31 2.74
N TYR A 46 4.97 13.80 1.95
CA TYR A 46 5.20 13.48 0.55
C TYR A 46 4.95 14.69 -0.36
N PRO A 47 5.68 14.81 -1.48
CA PRO A 47 5.46 15.90 -2.43
C PRO A 47 4.01 15.93 -2.92
N SER A 48 3.40 17.11 -2.90
CA SER A 48 2.09 17.36 -3.49
C SER A 48 2.15 18.53 -4.46
N VAL A 49 1.32 18.47 -5.50
CA VAL A 49 1.18 19.55 -6.49
C VAL A 49 0.26 20.65 -5.97
N SER A 50 -0.59 20.32 -4.99
CA SER A 50 -1.58 21.21 -4.38
C SER A 50 -1.73 20.92 -2.88
N THR A 51 -2.45 21.78 -2.17
CA THR A 51 -2.84 21.52 -0.77
C THR A 51 -3.72 20.28 -0.69
N LEU A 52 -3.29 19.30 0.09
CA LEU A 52 -4.04 18.06 0.27
C LEU A 52 -5.21 18.30 1.24
N LYS A 53 -6.42 17.87 0.84
CA LYS A 53 -7.61 17.96 1.68
C LYS A 53 -7.58 16.97 2.85
N TYR A 54 -7.01 15.78 2.64
CA TYR A 54 -6.88 14.73 3.65
C TYR A 54 -5.43 14.25 3.73
N GLU A 55 -4.76 14.60 4.83
CA GLU A 55 -3.33 14.33 5.04
C GLU A 55 -3.05 13.29 6.13
N LYS A 56 -4.06 12.96 6.94
CA LYS A 56 -3.99 12.03 8.06
C LYS A 56 -5.11 11.01 7.92
N TYR A 57 -4.75 9.73 8.01
CA TYR A 57 -5.65 8.59 7.87
C TYR A 57 -5.54 7.70 9.10
N GLU A 58 -6.68 7.14 9.51
CA GLU A 58 -6.74 6.06 10.49
C GLU A 58 -6.99 4.74 9.76
N LEU A 59 -6.29 3.69 10.19
CA LEU A 59 -6.45 2.34 9.65
C LEU A 59 -7.85 1.83 9.93
N PHE A 60 -8.63 1.66 8.87
CA PHE A 60 -10.00 1.16 8.95
C PHE A 60 -10.09 -0.37 8.80
N ALA A 61 -9.37 -0.95 7.83
CA ALA A 61 -9.44 -2.38 7.52
C ALA A 61 -8.07 -2.93 7.08
N VAL A 62 -7.87 -4.23 7.33
CA VAL A 62 -6.71 -5.00 6.84
C VAL A 62 -7.24 -6.27 6.19
N GLU A 63 -6.99 -6.41 4.88
CA GLU A 63 -7.32 -7.62 4.15
C GLU A 63 -6.12 -8.59 4.19
N ILE A 64 -6.35 -9.81 4.69
CA ILE A 64 -5.30 -10.82 4.86
C ILE A 64 -5.59 -11.99 3.92
N TRP A 65 -4.66 -12.25 3.00
CA TRP A 65 -4.72 -13.44 2.17
C TRP A 65 -4.13 -14.67 2.88
N ASN A 66 -4.97 -15.65 3.19
CA ASN A 66 -4.60 -16.94 3.77
C ASN A 66 -4.68 -18.05 2.71
N SER A 67 -3.57 -18.76 2.49
CA SER A 67 -3.39 -19.76 1.44
C SER A 67 -4.09 -21.11 1.69
N ARG A 68 -5.18 -21.15 2.47
CA ARG A 68 -5.88 -22.41 2.77
C ARG A 68 -6.80 -22.89 1.64
N GLU A 69 -6.89 -22.15 0.54
CA GLU A 69 -7.73 -22.45 -0.61
C GLU A 69 -6.92 -22.33 -1.90
N LEU A 70 -6.03 -23.29 -2.17
CA LEU A 70 -5.56 -23.66 -3.52
C LEU A 70 -5.11 -25.12 -3.50
#